data_AF-P09879-F1
#
_entry.id   AF-P09879-F1
#
_cell.length_a   1.000
_cell.length_b   1.000
_cell.length_c   1.000
_cell.angle_alpha   90.00
_cell.angle_beta   90.00
_cell.angle_gamma   90.00
#
_symmetry.space_group_name_H-M   'P 1'
#
loop_
_entity.id
_entity.type
_entity.pdbx_description
1 polymer ?
#
loop_
_entity_poly.entity_id
_entity_poly.type
_entity_poly.pdbx_seq_one_letter_code
_entity_poly.pdbx_strand_id
1 'polypeptide(L)'
;DQVTTPQVVNHVNSNNQAQQMAQKLDQDSIQLRNIKDNVQGTDYEKPVNEAITSVEKLKTSLRANSETVYDLNSIGSRVEALTDVIEAITFSTQHLANKVSQANIDMGFGITKLVIRILDPFASVDSIKAQVNDVKALEQKVLTYPDLKPTDRATIYTKSKLDKEIWNTRFTRDKKVLNVKEFKVYNTLNKAITHAVGVQLNPNVTVQQVDQEIVTLQAALQTALK
;
A
#
# COMPACT_ATOMS: atom_id res chain seq x y z
N ASP A 1 -32.27 -47.79 -10.55
CA ASP A 1 -32.39 -46.46 -9.94
C ASP A 1 -31.34 -46.22 -8.87
N GLN A 2 -30.15 -45.76 -9.27
CA GLN A 2 -29.23 -45.03 -8.39
C GLN A 2 -28.49 -44.00 -9.26
N VAL A 3 -29.17 -42.88 -9.53
CA VAL A 3 -28.55 -41.68 -10.13
C VAL A 3 -28.33 -40.69 -9.00
N THR A 4 -27.28 -40.92 -8.22
CA THR A 4 -26.68 -39.95 -7.29
C THR A 4 -25.20 -40.00 -7.65
N THR A 5 -24.55 -38.97 -8.19
CA THR A 5 -23.97 -37.90 -7.36
C THR A 5 -23.29 -36.78 -8.22
N PRO A 6 -24.03 -35.85 -8.85
CA PRO A 6 -23.41 -34.60 -9.32
C PRO A 6 -23.37 -33.51 -8.22
N GLN A 7 -24.35 -33.50 -7.31
CA GLN A 7 -24.51 -32.38 -6.38
C GLN A 7 -23.43 -32.31 -5.29
N VAL A 8 -22.98 -33.46 -4.77
CA VAL A 8 -21.95 -33.50 -3.72
C VAL A 8 -20.62 -32.94 -4.23
N VAL A 9 -20.21 -33.32 -5.44
CA VAL A 9 -18.93 -32.85 -6.03
C VAL A 9 -18.97 -31.35 -6.30
N ASN A 10 -20.07 -30.83 -6.83
CA ASN A 10 -20.22 -29.40 -7.07
C ASN A 10 -20.20 -28.57 -5.78
N HIS A 11 -20.89 -29.01 -4.73
CA HIS A 11 -20.88 -28.31 -3.44
C HIS A 11 -19.50 -28.31 -2.79
N VAL A 12 -18.76 -29.43 -2.84
CA VAL A 12 -17.39 -29.48 -2.32
C VAL A 12 -16.47 -28.54 -3.10
N ASN A 13 -16.59 -28.47 -4.43
CA ASN A 13 -15.76 -27.59 -5.25
C ASN A 13 -16.07 -26.10 -5.00
N SER A 14 -17.34 -25.72 -4.94
CA SER A 14 -17.76 -24.35 -4.60
C SER A 14 -17.31 -23.94 -3.20
N ASN A 15 -17.43 -24.85 -2.21
CA ASN A 15 -16.95 -24.58 -0.85
C ASN A 15 -15.42 -24.40 -0.81
N ASN A 16 -14.66 -25.20 -1.56
CA ASN A 16 -13.21 -25.04 -1.67
C ASN A 16 -12.83 -23.69 -2.31
N GLN A 17 -13.52 -23.27 -3.37
CA GLN A 17 -13.28 -21.96 -4.00
C GLN A 17 -13.60 -20.80 -3.07
N ALA A 18 -14.74 -20.85 -2.36
CA ALA A 18 -15.10 -19.83 -1.38
C ALA A 18 -14.06 -19.72 -0.25
N GLN A 19 -13.55 -20.86 0.24
CA GLN A 19 -12.49 -20.90 1.25
C GLN A 19 -11.17 -20.31 0.73
N GLN A 20 -10.77 -20.63 -0.51
CA GLN A 20 -9.57 -20.06 -1.13
C GLN A 20 -9.68 -18.54 -1.31
N MET A 21 -10.83 -18.05 -1.78
CA MET A 21 -11.09 -16.61 -1.89
C MET A 21 -11.07 -15.93 -0.52
N ALA A 22 -11.63 -16.56 0.52
CA ALA A 22 -11.59 -16.01 1.88
C ALA A 22 -10.15 -15.89 2.41
N GLN A 23 -9.32 -16.92 2.21
CA GLN A 23 -7.90 -16.89 2.58
C GLN A 23 -7.14 -15.81 1.82
N LYS A 24 -7.41 -15.64 0.52
CA LYS A 24 -6.80 -14.58 -0.28
C LYS A 24 -7.20 -13.19 0.23
N LEU A 25 -8.47 -12.99 0.54
CA LEU A 25 -8.95 -11.74 1.14
C LEU A 25 -8.34 -11.46 2.51
N ASP A 26 -8.05 -12.49 3.31
CA ASP A 26 -7.31 -12.32 4.58
C ASP A 26 -5.88 -11.85 4.35
N GLN A 27 -5.18 -12.44 3.37
CA GLN A 27 -3.83 -12.02 2.97
C GLN A 27 -3.83 -10.57 2.46
N ASP A 28 -4.77 -10.23 1.58
CA ASP A 28 -4.92 -8.88 1.02
C ASP A 28 -5.23 -7.86 2.11
N SER A 29 -6.06 -8.24 3.09
CA SER A 29 -6.36 -7.44 4.28
C SER A 29 -5.10 -7.11 5.08
N ILE A 30 -4.20 -8.08 5.25
CA ILE A 30 -2.93 -7.87 5.97
C ILE A 30 -2.00 -6.98 5.15
N GLN A 31 -1.87 -7.23 3.85
CA GLN A 31 -1.02 -6.41 2.96
C GLN A 31 -1.49 -4.96 2.90
N LEU A 32 -2.79 -4.72 2.74
CA LEU A 32 -3.35 -3.36 2.74
C LEU A 32 -3.14 -2.63 4.06
N ARG A 33 -3.24 -3.33 5.21
CA ARG A 33 -2.93 -2.72 6.52
C ARG A 33 -1.45 -2.34 6.63
N ASN A 34 -0.54 -3.18 6.15
CA ASN A 34 0.90 -2.86 6.13
C ASN A 34 1.23 -1.69 5.18
N ILE A 35 0.51 -1.57 4.07
CA ILE A 35 0.66 -0.46 3.11
C ILE A 35 0.11 0.84 3.70
N LYS A 36 -1.01 0.78 4.44
CA LYS A 36 -1.70 1.95 4.99
C LYS A 36 -0.77 2.90 5.73
N ASP A 37 0.06 2.37 6.63
CA ASP A 37 1.00 3.17 7.41
C ASP A 37 2.05 3.87 6.53
N ASN A 38 2.42 3.24 5.41
CA ASN A 38 3.43 3.76 4.48
C ASN A 38 2.91 4.81 3.50
N VAL A 39 1.59 4.96 3.37
CA VAL A 39 0.97 5.87 2.39
C VAL A 39 0.13 6.97 3.04
N GLN A 40 0.11 7.05 4.36
CA GLN A 40 -0.62 8.09 5.09
C GLN A 40 -0.18 9.49 4.63
N GLY A 41 -1.15 10.38 4.40
CA GLY A 41 -0.91 11.74 3.90
C GLY A 41 -0.55 11.84 2.41
N THR A 42 -0.68 10.75 1.66
CA THR A 42 -0.42 10.73 0.20
C THR A 42 -1.70 10.48 -0.61
N ASP A 43 -1.64 10.62 -1.94
CA ASP A 43 -2.77 10.35 -2.84
C ASP A 43 -3.24 8.87 -2.80
N TYR A 44 -2.46 7.96 -2.18
CA TYR A 44 -2.81 6.54 -2.06
C TYR A 44 -3.58 6.21 -0.78
N GLU A 45 -3.65 7.10 0.21
CA GLU A 45 -4.31 6.80 1.50
C GLU A 45 -5.80 6.46 1.31
N LYS A 46 -6.50 7.28 0.52
CA LYS A 46 -7.92 7.07 0.22
C LYS A 46 -8.17 5.73 -0.49
N PRO A 47 -7.52 5.40 -1.63
CA PRO A 47 -7.74 4.12 -2.28
C PRO A 47 -7.34 2.92 -1.42
N VAL A 48 -6.33 3.02 -0.53
CA VAL A 48 -6.03 1.96 0.45
C VAL A 48 -7.21 1.75 1.42
N ASN A 49 -7.76 2.81 1.98
CA ASN A 49 -8.91 2.70 2.90
C ASN A 49 -10.15 2.13 2.20
N GLU A 50 -10.40 2.53 0.95
CA GLU A 50 -11.48 2.00 0.14
C GLU A 50 -11.23 0.53 -0.25
N ALA A 51 -10.00 0.14 -0.57
CA ALA A 51 -9.63 -1.26 -0.83
C ALA A 51 -9.81 -2.14 0.41
N ILE A 52 -9.46 -1.65 1.60
CA ILE A 52 -9.76 -2.35 2.88
C ILE A 52 -11.27 -2.52 3.04
N THR A 53 -12.07 -1.51 2.68
CA THR A 53 -13.53 -1.61 2.69
C THR A 53 -14.03 -2.66 1.68
N SER A 54 -13.43 -2.73 0.50
CA SER A 54 -13.73 -3.77 -0.50
C SER A 54 -13.48 -5.17 0.04
N VAL A 55 -12.37 -5.39 0.73
CA VAL A 55 -12.07 -6.68 1.39
C VAL A 55 -13.21 -7.11 2.30
N GLU A 56 -13.65 -6.23 3.21
CA GLU A 56 -14.67 -6.59 4.19
C GLU A 56 -16.05 -6.86 3.54
N LYS A 57 -16.38 -6.13 2.47
CA LYS A 57 -17.60 -6.39 1.69
C LYS A 57 -17.54 -7.73 0.96
N LEU A 58 -16.40 -8.05 0.33
CA LEU A 58 -16.20 -9.33 -0.36
C LEU A 58 -16.21 -10.50 0.62
N LYS A 59 -15.56 -10.36 1.78
CA LYS A 59 -15.61 -11.36 2.87
C LYS A 59 -17.03 -11.61 3.36
N THR A 60 -17.83 -10.56 3.50
CA THR A 60 -19.24 -10.68 3.87
C THR A 60 -20.01 -11.50 2.83
N SER A 61 -19.77 -11.22 1.54
CA SER A 61 -20.43 -11.87 0.41
C SER A 61 -20.07 -13.35 0.22
N LEU A 62 -18.94 -13.80 0.77
CA LEU A 62 -18.53 -15.21 0.74
C LEU A 62 -19.16 -16.06 1.85
N ARG A 63 -19.89 -15.47 2.80
CA ARG A 63 -20.52 -16.23 3.89
C ARG A 63 -21.77 -16.94 3.40
N ALA A 64 -21.97 -18.18 3.86
CA ALA A 64 -22.98 -19.13 3.37
C ALA A 64 -24.44 -18.65 3.38
N ASN A 65 -24.77 -17.59 4.13
CA ASN A 65 -26.12 -17.02 4.24
C ASN A 65 -26.13 -15.49 4.05
N SER A 66 -25.20 -14.95 3.25
CA SER A 66 -25.14 -13.50 3.02
C SER A 66 -26.00 -13.09 1.81
N GLU A 67 -26.91 -12.14 2.03
CA GLU A 67 -27.44 -11.35 0.92
C GLU A 67 -26.29 -10.47 0.41
N THR A 68 -25.82 -10.77 -0.80
CA THR A 68 -24.75 -9.99 -1.45
C THR A 68 -25.35 -9.07 -2.52
N VAL A 69 -24.83 -7.86 -2.59
CA VAL A 69 -25.13 -6.92 -3.68
C VAL A 69 -24.38 -7.27 -4.96
N TYR A 70 -23.35 -8.12 -4.88
CA TYR A 70 -22.53 -8.53 -6.02
C TYR A 70 -23.10 -9.77 -6.70
N ASP A 71 -23.02 -9.82 -8.03
CA ASP A 71 -23.13 -11.08 -8.77
C ASP A 71 -22.06 -12.07 -8.26
N LEU A 72 -22.49 -13.28 -7.87
CA LEU A 72 -21.61 -14.34 -7.37
C LEU A 72 -20.50 -14.69 -8.37
N ASN A 73 -20.79 -14.63 -9.67
CA ASN A 73 -19.80 -14.91 -10.72
C ASN A 73 -18.74 -13.80 -10.84
N SER A 74 -19.00 -12.60 -10.29
CA SER A 74 -18.07 -11.47 -10.30
C SER A 74 -17.11 -11.47 -9.11
N ILE A 75 -17.40 -12.21 -8.03
CA ILE A 75 -16.63 -12.15 -6.78
C ILE A 75 -15.17 -12.55 -7.03
N GLY A 76 -14.93 -13.62 -7.78
CA GLY A 76 -13.56 -14.07 -8.11
C GLY A 76 -12.73 -12.97 -8.78
N SER A 77 -13.27 -12.34 -9.83
CA SER A 77 -12.58 -11.25 -10.52
C SER A 77 -12.39 -9.99 -9.66
N ARG A 78 -13.26 -9.74 -8.68
CA ARG A 78 -13.10 -8.65 -7.72
C ARG A 78 -11.96 -8.93 -6.72
N VAL A 79 -11.80 -10.19 -6.30
CA VAL A 79 -10.68 -10.62 -5.43
C VAL A 79 -9.35 -10.52 -6.19
N GLU A 80 -9.31 -10.98 -7.45
CA GLU A 80 -8.12 -10.82 -8.30
C GLU A 80 -7.76 -9.34 -8.50
N ALA A 81 -8.73 -8.51 -8.88
CA ALA A 81 -8.51 -7.08 -9.10
C ALA A 81 -8.07 -6.34 -7.83
N LEU A 82 -8.45 -6.81 -6.65
CA LEU A 82 -7.94 -6.27 -5.38
C LEU A 82 -6.44 -6.55 -5.20
N THR A 83 -5.96 -7.70 -5.68
CA THR A 83 -4.52 -7.99 -5.72
C THR A 83 -3.81 -7.02 -6.66
N ASP A 84 -4.37 -6.73 -7.84
CA ASP A 84 -3.81 -5.73 -8.76
C ASP A 84 -3.78 -4.32 -8.13
N VAL A 85 -4.76 -3.95 -7.29
CA VAL A 85 -4.73 -2.69 -6.52
C VAL A 85 -3.52 -2.66 -5.57
N ILE A 86 -3.27 -3.74 -4.84
CA ILE A 86 -2.13 -3.85 -3.91
C ILE A 86 -0.80 -3.76 -4.66
N GLU A 87 -0.68 -4.46 -5.78
CA GLU A 87 0.49 -4.42 -6.66
C GLU A 87 0.75 -3.00 -7.17
N ALA A 88 -0.27 -2.32 -7.68
CA ALA A 88 -0.16 -0.95 -8.20
C ALA A 88 0.25 0.07 -7.12
N ILE A 89 -0.26 -0.06 -5.89
CA ILE A 89 0.16 0.80 -4.78
C ILE A 89 1.61 0.49 -4.38
N THR A 90 1.98 -0.79 -4.32
CA THR A 90 3.35 -1.21 -4.04
C THR A 90 4.32 -0.65 -5.07
N PHE A 91 4.01 -0.84 -6.36
CA PHE A 91 4.74 -0.27 -7.49
C PHE A 91 4.91 1.24 -7.32
N SER A 92 3.82 1.94 -7.03
CA SER A 92 3.82 3.39 -6.88
C SER A 92 4.77 3.86 -5.79
N THR A 93 4.71 3.22 -4.62
CA THR A 93 5.57 3.57 -3.47
C THR A 93 7.05 3.22 -3.67
N GLN A 94 7.36 2.25 -4.54
CA GLN A 94 8.72 1.80 -4.81
C GLN A 94 9.39 2.59 -5.95
N HIS A 95 8.62 2.99 -6.97
CA HIS A 95 9.19 3.53 -8.20
C HIS A 95 8.93 5.02 -8.42
N LEU A 96 7.94 5.62 -7.75
CA LEU A 96 7.49 6.98 -8.09
C LEU A 96 7.89 8.04 -7.05
N ALA A 97 8.58 7.66 -5.96
CA ALA A 97 8.96 8.60 -4.89
C ALA A 97 9.91 9.73 -5.33
N ASN A 98 10.70 9.47 -6.39
CA ASN A 98 11.61 10.44 -6.99
C ASN A 98 11.08 11.01 -8.32
N LYS A 99 9.86 10.68 -8.71
CA LYS A 99 9.22 11.24 -9.91
C LYS A 99 8.53 12.57 -9.57
N VAL A 100 8.29 13.38 -10.60
CA VAL A 100 7.39 14.53 -10.47
C VAL A 100 6.02 14.09 -9.92
N SER A 101 5.38 14.94 -9.11
CA SER A 101 4.12 14.59 -8.40
C SER A 101 3.04 14.03 -9.32
N GLN A 102 2.98 14.47 -10.59
CA GLN A 102 2.00 14.01 -11.55
C GLN A 102 2.02 12.49 -11.77
N ALA A 103 3.19 11.84 -11.65
CA ALA A 103 3.28 10.38 -11.77
C ALA A 103 2.46 9.68 -10.68
N ASN A 104 2.54 10.19 -9.45
CA ASN A 104 1.82 9.64 -8.32
C ASN A 104 0.32 10.01 -8.36
N ILE A 105 -0.01 11.23 -8.78
CA ILE A 105 -1.41 11.69 -8.93
C ILE A 105 -2.14 10.82 -9.96
N ASP A 106 -1.53 10.58 -11.12
CA ASP A 106 -2.12 9.77 -12.17
C ASP A 106 -2.32 8.32 -11.69
N MET A 107 -1.31 7.71 -11.06
CA MET A 107 -1.46 6.37 -10.48
C MET A 107 -2.54 6.32 -9.41
N GLY A 108 -2.56 7.28 -8.48
CA GLY A 108 -3.60 7.36 -7.43
C GLY A 108 -5.00 7.41 -8.02
N PHE A 109 -5.19 8.15 -9.11
CA PHE A 109 -6.45 8.22 -9.84
C PHE A 109 -6.80 6.89 -10.54
N GLY A 110 -5.84 6.26 -11.21
CA GLY A 110 -6.03 4.94 -11.83
C GLY A 110 -6.42 3.87 -10.81
N ILE A 111 -5.73 3.82 -9.68
CA ILE A 111 -6.01 2.91 -8.57
C ILE A 111 -7.40 3.18 -7.98
N THR A 112 -7.75 4.45 -7.76
CA THR A 112 -9.08 4.83 -7.24
C THR A 112 -10.20 4.36 -8.17
N LYS A 113 -10.04 4.51 -9.50
CA LYS A 113 -11.02 3.99 -10.46
C LYS A 113 -11.18 2.48 -10.37
N LEU A 114 -10.08 1.74 -10.23
CA LEU A 114 -10.14 0.28 -10.06
C LEU A 114 -10.86 -0.12 -8.77
N VAL A 115 -10.57 0.55 -7.65
CA VAL A 115 -11.27 0.31 -6.38
C VAL A 115 -12.77 0.61 -6.50
N ILE A 116 -13.16 1.70 -7.16
CA ILE A 116 -14.56 2.01 -7.45
C ILE A 116 -15.23 0.90 -8.27
N ARG A 117 -14.57 0.37 -9.31
CA ARG A 117 -15.09 -0.77 -10.09
C ARG A 117 -15.25 -2.04 -9.26
N ILE A 118 -14.31 -2.32 -8.36
CA ILE A 118 -14.39 -3.46 -7.42
C ILE A 118 -15.55 -3.30 -6.43
N LEU A 119 -15.89 -2.08 -6.03
CA LEU A 119 -17.00 -1.78 -5.11
C LEU A 119 -18.36 -1.67 -5.81
N ASP A 120 -18.39 -1.37 -7.10
CA ASP A 120 -19.61 -1.18 -7.87
C ASP A 120 -20.30 -2.53 -8.11
N PRO A 121 -21.48 -2.80 -7.51
CA PRO A 121 -22.18 -4.06 -7.68
C PRO A 121 -22.65 -4.33 -9.11
N PHE A 122 -22.76 -3.29 -9.94
CA PHE A 122 -23.24 -3.37 -11.31
C PHE A 122 -22.10 -3.44 -12.35
N ALA A 123 -20.84 -3.36 -11.90
CA ALA A 123 -19.69 -3.54 -12.78
C ALA A 123 -19.63 -4.99 -13.30
N SER A 124 -19.54 -5.13 -14.63
CA SER A 124 -19.30 -6.42 -15.28
C SER A 124 -17.86 -6.89 -15.06
N VAL A 125 -17.63 -8.20 -15.13
CA VAL A 125 -16.28 -8.79 -15.08
C VAL A 125 -15.36 -8.17 -16.14
N ASP A 126 -15.86 -7.96 -17.36
CA ASP A 126 -15.09 -7.34 -18.44
C ASP A 126 -14.70 -5.89 -18.12
N SER A 127 -15.60 -5.12 -17.48
CA SER A 127 -15.29 -3.74 -17.07
C SER A 127 -14.23 -3.68 -15.97
N ILE A 128 -14.23 -4.65 -15.05
CA ILE A 128 -13.20 -4.77 -14.01
C ILE A 128 -11.85 -5.11 -14.66
N LYS A 129 -11.81 -6.11 -15.54
CA LYS A 129 -10.60 -6.52 -16.26
C LYS A 129 -10.05 -5.41 -17.15
N ALA A 130 -10.91 -4.65 -17.83
CA ALA A 130 -10.51 -3.49 -18.60
C ALA A 130 -9.83 -2.44 -17.70
N GLN A 131 -10.40 -2.16 -16.51
CA GLN A 131 -9.83 -1.22 -15.57
C GLN A 131 -8.49 -1.69 -14.98
N VAL A 132 -8.31 -3.00 -14.77
CA VAL A 132 -7.00 -3.59 -14.41
C VAL A 132 -5.96 -3.34 -15.51
N ASN A 133 -6.33 -3.57 -16.77
CA ASN A 133 -5.43 -3.33 -17.90
C ASN A 133 -5.06 -1.85 -18.04
N ASP A 134 -6.01 -0.94 -17.81
CA ASP A 134 -5.75 0.50 -17.80
C ASP A 134 -4.73 0.88 -16.71
N VAL A 135 -4.82 0.28 -15.52
CA VAL A 135 -3.85 0.51 -14.42
C VAL A 135 -2.47 -0.02 -14.83
N LYS A 136 -2.37 -1.23 -15.38
CA LYS A 136 -1.09 -1.80 -15.84
C LYS A 136 -0.45 -0.98 -16.96
N ALA A 137 -1.25 -0.47 -17.90
CA ALA A 137 -0.75 0.44 -18.93
C ALA A 137 -0.27 1.76 -18.32
N LEU A 138 -0.97 2.26 -17.30
CA LEU A 138 -0.59 3.47 -16.60
C LEU A 138 0.73 3.31 -15.83
N GLU A 139 0.97 2.18 -15.18
CA GLU A 139 2.26 1.88 -14.52
C GLU A 139 3.43 2.07 -15.48
N GLN A 140 3.33 1.51 -16.69
CA GLN A 140 4.37 1.67 -17.71
C GLN A 140 4.52 3.13 -18.16
N LYS A 141 3.40 3.83 -18.32
CA LYS A 141 3.40 5.24 -18.73
C LYS A 141 4.09 6.12 -17.69
N VAL A 142 3.78 5.98 -16.40
CA VAL A 142 4.32 6.88 -15.36
C VAL A 142 5.82 6.70 -15.11
N LEU A 143 6.41 5.54 -15.47
CA LEU A 143 7.87 5.36 -15.44
C LEU A 143 8.59 6.32 -16.40
N THR A 144 7.93 6.72 -17.49
CA THR A 144 8.48 7.66 -18.47
C THR A 144 8.44 9.11 -17.99
N TYR A 145 7.78 9.38 -16.86
CA TYR A 145 7.68 10.75 -16.34
C TYR A 145 9.04 11.22 -15.81
N PRO A 146 9.31 12.53 -15.81
CA PRO A 146 10.58 13.07 -15.35
C PRO A 146 10.88 12.72 -13.89
N ASP A 147 12.15 12.43 -13.61
CA ASP A 147 12.67 12.39 -12.25
C ASP A 147 12.87 13.81 -11.71
N LEU A 148 12.72 13.95 -10.39
CA LEU A 148 13.06 15.16 -9.66
C LEU A 148 14.57 15.35 -9.62
N LYS A 149 15.03 16.58 -9.76
CA LYS A 149 16.43 16.95 -9.59
C LYS A 149 16.77 17.06 -8.10
N PRO A 150 18.05 16.89 -7.72
CA PRO A 150 18.48 17.07 -6.33
C PRO A 150 18.12 18.45 -5.74
N THR A 151 18.09 19.49 -6.58
CA THR A 151 17.77 20.86 -6.20
C THR A 151 16.27 21.18 -6.19
N ASP A 152 15.44 20.30 -6.72
CA ASP A 152 14.00 20.51 -6.74
C ASP A 152 13.44 20.41 -5.32
N ARG A 153 12.32 21.10 -5.08
CA ARG A 153 11.58 20.98 -3.82
C ARG A 153 11.08 19.54 -3.66
N ALA A 154 11.38 18.93 -2.51
CA ALA A 154 10.94 17.58 -2.20
C ALA A 154 9.41 17.50 -2.18
N THR A 155 8.87 16.50 -2.85
CA THR A 155 7.43 16.22 -2.81
C THR A 155 7.06 15.48 -1.53
N ILE A 156 5.76 15.33 -1.25
CA ILE A 156 5.28 14.47 -0.15
C ILE A 156 5.81 13.03 -0.30
N TYR A 157 5.95 12.55 -1.54
CA TYR A 157 6.47 11.22 -1.86
C TYR A 157 7.97 11.10 -1.61
N THR A 158 8.73 12.14 -1.90
CA THR A 158 10.15 12.18 -1.56
C THR A 158 10.33 12.21 -0.05
N LYS A 159 9.54 13.02 0.65
CA LYS A 159 9.57 13.13 2.12
C LYS A 159 9.14 11.87 2.85
N SER A 160 8.28 11.04 2.26
CA SER A 160 7.86 9.78 2.88
C SER A 160 9.03 8.80 3.06
N LYS A 161 10.09 8.91 2.25
CA LYS A 161 11.35 8.15 2.46
C LYS A 161 11.97 8.46 3.82
N LEU A 162 12.07 9.75 4.17
CA LEU A 162 12.62 10.20 5.44
C LEU A 162 11.67 9.88 6.61
N ASP A 163 10.35 9.98 6.40
CA ASP A 163 9.37 9.56 7.40
C ASP A 163 9.55 8.08 7.81
N LYS A 164 9.69 7.20 6.82
CA LYS A 164 9.97 5.77 7.03
C LYS A 164 11.27 5.56 7.82
N GLU A 165 12.33 6.28 7.47
CA GLU A 165 13.61 6.19 8.20
C GLU A 165 13.48 6.68 9.66
N ILE A 166 12.73 7.76 9.89
CA ILE A 166 12.43 8.29 11.24
C ILE A 166 11.71 7.24 12.08
N TRP A 167 10.67 6.60 11.54
CA TRP A 167 9.92 5.56 12.25
C TRP A 167 10.75 4.30 12.49
N ASN A 168 11.47 3.82 11.49
CA ASN A 168 12.38 2.68 11.65
C ASN A 168 13.45 2.94 12.71
N THR A 169 13.98 4.15 12.74
CA THR A 169 14.94 4.59 13.77
C THR A 169 14.28 4.63 15.14
N ARG A 170 13.04 5.14 15.26
CA ARG A 170 12.27 5.14 16.51
C ARG A 170 12.09 3.72 17.04
N PHE A 171 11.58 2.81 16.22
CA PHE A 171 11.38 1.41 16.61
C PHE A 171 12.69 0.72 17.02
N THR A 172 13.76 0.94 16.26
CA THR A 172 15.06 0.33 16.57
C THR A 172 15.64 0.88 17.86
N ARG A 173 15.57 2.21 18.07
CA ARG A 173 16.01 2.85 19.31
C ARG A 173 15.26 2.31 20.51
N ASP A 174 13.94 2.20 20.43
CA ASP A 174 13.11 1.77 21.56
C ASP A 174 13.42 0.32 21.95
N LYS A 175 13.79 -0.51 20.97
CA LYS A 175 14.19 -1.92 21.20
C LYS A 175 15.63 -2.10 21.67
N LYS A 176 16.58 -1.28 21.20
CA LYS A 176 18.02 -1.57 21.30
C LYS A 176 18.86 -0.50 21.99
N VAL A 177 18.32 0.70 22.23
CA VAL A 177 19.06 1.85 22.74
C VAL A 177 18.44 2.37 24.03
N LEU A 178 17.12 2.57 24.05
CA LEU A 178 16.40 3.05 25.22
C LEU A 178 16.60 2.08 26.40
N ASN A 179 17.03 2.60 27.56
CA ASN A 179 17.35 1.82 28.77
C ASN A 179 18.42 0.72 28.59
N VAL A 180 19.12 0.69 27.45
CA VAL A 180 20.21 -0.27 27.14
C VAL A 180 21.55 0.44 27.02
N LYS A 181 21.58 1.62 26.41
CA LYS A 181 22.78 2.44 26.20
C LYS A 181 22.81 3.62 27.16
N GLU A 182 23.99 4.23 27.33
CA GLU A 182 24.15 5.43 28.15
C GLU A 182 23.25 6.58 27.69
N PHE A 183 22.81 7.40 28.64
CA PHE A 183 21.94 8.56 28.37
C PHE A 183 22.51 9.47 27.28
N LYS A 184 23.83 9.67 27.22
CA LYS A 184 24.48 10.50 26.19
C LYS A 184 24.28 9.94 24.78
N VAL A 185 24.36 8.63 24.61
CA VAL A 185 24.15 7.94 23.32
C VAL A 185 22.70 8.08 22.88
N TYR A 186 21.77 7.76 23.78
CA TYR A 186 20.33 7.93 23.55
C TYR A 186 19.96 9.38 23.18
N ASN A 187 20.44 10.36 23.97
CA ASN A 187 20.14 11.78 23.75
C ASN A 187 20.70 12.29 22.41
N THR A 188 21.88 11.80 22.00
CA THR A 188 22.47 12.15 20.70
C THR A 188 21.60 11.63 19.55
N LEU A 189 21.14 10.38 19.62
CA LEU A 189 20.23 9.81 18.63
C LEU A 189 18.89 10.57 18.60
N ASN A 190 18.35 10.96 19.75
CA ASN A 190 17.13 11.76 19.81
C ASN A 190 17.27 13.13 19.13
N LYS A 191 18.42 13.79 19.26
CA LYS A 191 18.69 15.05 18.56
C LYS A 191 18.71 14.86 17.04
N ALA A 192 19.33 13.78 16.56
CA ALA A 192 19.33 13.44 15.13
C ALA A 192 17.89 13.19 14.61
N ILE A 193 17.08 12.44 15.36
CA ILE A 193 15.67 12.20 15.00
C ILE A 193 14.85 13.50 14.99
N THR A 194 15.09 14.39 15.95
CA THR A 194 14.40 15.69 16.02
C THR A 194 14.78 16.58 14.85
N HIS A 195 16.06 16.60 14.46
CA HIS A 195 16.55 17.31 13.29
C HIS A 195 15.91 16.77 12.01
N ALA A 196 15.86 15.44 11.85
CA ALA A 196 15.23 14.78 10.72
C ALA A 196 13.74 15.13 10.58
N VAL A 197 13.01 15.18 11.70
CA VAL A 197 11.62 15.66 11.70
C VAL A 197 11.53 17.12 11.23
N GLY A 198 12.46 17.98 11.66
CA GLY A 198 12.55 19.37 11.19
C GLY A 198 12.74 19.47 9.67
N VAL A 199 13.63 18.65 9.10
CA VAL A 199 13.85 18.55 7.65
C VAL A 199 12.61 18.05 6.92
N GLN A 200 11.96 17.01 7.43
CA GLN A 200 10.71 16.46 6.88
C GLN A 200 9.60 17.52 6.83
N LEU A 201 9.43 18.29 7.91
CA LEU A 201 8.36 19.29 8.04
C LEU A 201 8.65 20.60 7.28
N ASN A 202 9.91 20.89 6.95
CA ASN A 202 10.26 22.10 6.20
C ASN A 202 9.64 22.07 4.78
N PRO A 203 8.73 22.99 4.43
CA PRO A 203 8.06 22.98 3.13
C PRO A 203 9.02 23.24 1.96
N ASN A 204 10.17 23.87 2.20
CA ASN A 204 11.13 24.28 1.17
C ASN A 204 12.34 23.35 1.05
N VAL A 205 12.34 22.22 1.75
CA VAL A 205 13.43 21.25 1.68
C VAL A 205 13.58 20.70 0.26
N THR A 206 14.82 20.53 -0.18
CA THR A 206 15.12 19.94 -1.48
C THR A 206 15.18 18.42 -1.42
N VAL A 207 15.10 17.75 -2.58
CA VAL A 207 15.30 16.30 -2.69
C VAL A 207 16.63 15.88 -2.07
N GLN A 208 17.71 16.59 -2.38
CA GLN A 208 19.04 16.31 -1.85
C GLN A 208 19.10 16.41 -0.33
N GLN A 209 18.45 17.41 0.26
CA GLN A 209 18.43 17.58 1.72
C GLN A 209 17.70 16.43 2.41
N VAL A 210 16.60 15.93 1.81
CA VAL A 210 15.90 14.74 2.31
C VAL A 210 16.81 13.51 2.25
N ASP A 211 17.44 13.27 1.10
CA ASP A 211 18.33 12.10 0.91
C ASP A 211 19.56 12.16 1.83
N GLN A 212 20.13 13.34 2.03
CA GLN A 212 21.25 13.54 2.96
C GLN A 212 20.82 13.31 4.40
N GLU A 213 19.61 13.73 4.79
CA GLU A 213 19.12 13.53 6.15
C GLU A 213 18.85 12.05 6.45
N ILE A 214 18.40 11.28 5.46
CA ILE A 214 18.28 9.80 5.57
C ILE A 214 19.65 9.20 5.92
N VAL A 215 20.70 9.55 5.17
CA VAL A 215 22.06 9.06 5.42
C VAL A 215 22.58 9.49 6.80
N THR A 216 22.35 10.75 7.18
CA THR A 216 22.73 11.29 8.49
C THR A 216 22.04 10.53 9.63
N LEU A 217 20.75 10.26 9.48
CA LEU A 217 19.96 9.55 10.50
C LEU A 217 20.39 8.08 10.63
N GLN A 218 20.63 7.40 9.51
CA GLN A 218 21.17 6.03 9.49
C GLN A 218 22.54 5.95 10.18
N ALA A 219 23.42 6.90 9.92
CA ALA A 219 24.74 6.97 10.56
C ALA A 219 24.63 7.23 12.07
N ALA A 220 23.68 8.09 12.50
CA ALA A 220 23.40 8.33 13.91
C ALA A 220 22.90 7.07 14.61
N LEU A 221 21.98 6.31 13.98
CA LEU A 221 21.49 5.04 14.50
C LEU A 221 22.61 4.01 14.62
N GLN A 222 23.41 3.83 13.57
CA GLN A 222 24.55 2.91 13.60
C GLN A 222 25.55 3.25 14.71
N THR A 223 25.80 4.54 14.92
CA THR A 223 26.67 5.02 16.01
C THR A 223 26.09 4.69 17.38
N ALA A 224 24.77 4.82 17.55
CA ALA A 224 24.10 4.49 18.81
C ALA A 224 24.02 2.98 19.10
N LEU A 225 24.11 2.14 18.06
CA LEU A 225 24.08 0.69 18.20
C LEU A 225 25.43 0.08 18.59
N LYS A 226 26.54 0.77 18.31
CA LYS A 226 27.88 0.42 18.81
C LYS A 226 27.89 0.43 20.33
#